data_AF-A0AAD5QZ03-F1
#
_entry.id   AF-A0AAD5QZ03-F1
#
_cell.length_a   1.000
_cell.length_b   1.000
_cell.length_c   1.000
_cell.angle_alpha   90.00
_cell.angle_beta   90.00
_cell.angle_gamma   90.00
#
_symmetry.space_group_name_H-M   'P 1'
#
loop_
_entity.id
_entity.type
_entity.pdbx_description
1 polymer ?
#
loop_
_entity_poly.entity_id
_entity_poly.type
_entity_poly.pdbx_seq_one_letter_code
_entity_poly.pdbx_strand_id
1 'polypeptide(L)'
;MVLLRRLCRIHPFSILVFSRQITVSARTMARGFKQGRGTGDSGKSSLFNNERRWKDDDRFMALGNTDELSSLLGSTASRPPGKSALYGTD
;
A
#
# COMPACT_ATOMS: atom_id res chain seq x y z
N MET A 1 32.44 -4.13 -50.72
CA MET A 1 31.10 -4.38 -51.29
C MET A 1 30.76 -5.85 -51.02
N VAL A 2 29.86 -6.13 -50.06
CA VAL A 2 28.50 -6.69 -50.26
C VAL A 2 28.61 -8.09 -50.92
N LEU A 3 28.29 -9.22 -50.29
CA LEU A 3 27.00 -9.71 -49.79
C LEU A 3 27.30 -11.17 -49.36
N LEU A 4 26.74 -11.79 -48.31
CA LEU A 4 25.45 -12.48 -48.36
C LEU A 4 25.28 -13.17 -47.00
N ARG A 5 24.51 -12.60 -46.08
CA ARG A 5 23.14 -13.08 -45.78
C ARG A 5 23.03 -14.61 -45.74
N ARG A 6 23.41 -15.22 -44.62
CA ARG A 6 22.73 -16.45 -44.18
C ARG A 6 21.44 -16.04 -43.49
N LEU A 7 20.42 -15.91 -44.32
CA LEU A 7 19.03 -15.84 -43.91
C LEU A 7 18.56 -17.25 -43.47
N CYS A 8 17.66 -17.20 -42.48
CA CYS A 8 16.57 -18.14 -42.22
C CYS A 8 16.72 -19.22 -41.14
N ARG A 9 15.86 -19.03 -40.14
CA ARG A 9 14.91 -20.00 -39.55
C ARG A 9 15.43 -20.92 -38.44
N ILE A 10 15.26 -20.43 -37.21
CA ILE A 10 14.50 -21.14 -36.17
C ILE A 10 13.70 -20.11 -35.35
N HIS A 11 12.43 -19.92 -35.71
CA HIS A 11 11.36 -19.68 -34.73
C HIS A 11 10.75 -21.06 -34.45
N PRO A 12 9.97 -21.29 -33.38
CA PRO A 12 9.51 -20.41 -32.32
C PRO A 12 9.78 -21.06 -30.94
N PHE A 13 9.00 -20.71 -29.92
CA PHE A 13 8.87 -21.37 -28.62
C PHE A 13 9.75 -20.87 -27.47
N SER A 14 9.05 -20.09 -26.64
CA SER A 14 8.97 -20.39 -25.20
C SER A 14 10.16 -20.02 -24.35
N ILE A 15 10.48 -18.74 -24.31
CA ILE A 15 10.99 -18.13 -23.08
C ILE A 15 10.28 -16.78 -22.88
N LEU A 16 8.95 -16.86 -22.71
CA LEU A 16 8.23 -15.87 -21.91
C LEU A 16 8.55 -16.20 -20.46
N VAL A 17 9.82 -16.02 -20.07
CA VAL A 17 10.20 -15.89 -18.67
C VAL A 17 9.59 -14.57 -18.24
N PHE A 18 8.36 -14.73 -17.76
CA PHE A 18 7.74 -14.12 -16.61
C PHE A 18 8.73 -13.41 -15.69
N SER A 19 9.37 -12.36 -16.19
CA SER A 19 10.01 -11.35 -15.38
C SER A 19 8.85 -10.55 -14.81
N ARG A 20 8.22 -11.12 -13.77
CA ARG A 20 7.37 -10.36 -12.86
C ARG A 20 8.27 -9.27 -12.32
N GLN A 21 8.11 -8.11 -12.93
CA GLN A 21 8.59 -6.82 -12.51
C GLN A 21 8.57 -6.75 -10.99
N ILE A 22 9.72 -6.95 -10.35
CA ILE A 22 9.98 -6.44 -9.01
C ILE A 22 10.23 -4.93 -9.18
N THR A 23 9.22 -4.22 -9.67
CA THR A 23 9.16 -2.77 -9.57
C THR A 23 8.58 -2.48 -8.20
N VAL A 24 9.36 -2.79 -7.17
CA VAL A 24 9.04 -2.39 -5.79
C VAL A 24 9.21 -0.88 -5.74
N SER A 25 8.10 -0.19 -5.99
CA SER A 25 7.60 0.94 -5.20
C SER A 25 8.63 1.95 -4.64
N ALA A 26 9.67 2.30 -5.38
CA ALA A 26 10.53 3.45 -5.05
C ALA A 26 9.79 4.80 -5.13
N ARG A 27 8.56 4.82 -5.66
CA ARG A 27 7.74 6.04 -5.79
C ARG A 27 7.17 6.55 -4.46
N THR A 28 7.19 5.78 -3.38
CA THR A 28 6.57 6.20 -2.10
C THR A 28 7.51 7.02 -1.22
N MET A 29 8.82 6.91 -1.41
CA MET A 29 9.84 7.52 -0.53
C MET A 29 10.15 8.99 -0.87
N ALA A 30 9.76 9.47 -2.05
CA ALA A 30 10.04 10.84 -2.52
C ALA A 30 8.85 11.80 -2.34
N ARG A 31 7.93 11.54 -1.41
CA ARG A 31 6.92 12.54 -1.02
C ARG A 31 7.60 13.55 -0.09
N GLY A 32 8.29 14.52 -0.68
CA GLY A 32 8.85 15.66 0.03
C GLY A 32 7.80 16.34 0.91
N PHE A 33 8.26 17.09 1.92
CA PHE A 33 7.38 17.82 2.83
C PHE A 33 6.39 18.67 2.03
N LYS A 34 5.10 18.28 2.07
CA LYS A 34 4.05 19.05 1.40
C LYS A 34 3.80 20.32 2.20
N GLN A 35 4.03 21.46 1.56
CA GLN A 35 3.68 22.78 2.08
C GLN A 35 2.18 22.78 2.47
N GLY A 36 1.87 23.23 3.69
CA GLY A 36 0.51 23.17 4.27
C GLY A 36 0.22 21.97 5.17
N ARG A 37 1.20 21.08 5.40
CA ARG A 37 1.19 20.10 6.50
C ARG A 37 1.75 20.74 7.77
N GLY A 38 1.36 20.26 8.95
CA GLY A 38 1.86 20.78 10.23
C GLY A 38 0.87 21.66 11.01
N THR A 39 -0.37 21.85 10.53
CA THR A 39 -1.44 22.49 11.31
C THR A 39 -1.77 21.76 12.63
N GLY A 40 -1.25 20.53 12.78
CA GLY A 40 -1.33 19.70 13.98
C GLY A 40 -0.10 19.75 14.90
N ASP A 41 0.95 20.49 14.53
CA ASP A 41 2.24 20.48 15.25
C ASP A 41 2.14 21.21 16.60
N SER A 42 1.22 22.18 16.70
CA SER A 42 0.89 22.87 17.96
C SER A 42 0.06 22.02 18.93
N GLY A 43 -0.12 20.72 18.67
CA GLY A 43 -0.89 19.81 19.52
C GLY A 43 -2.41 19.86 19.34
N LYS A 44 -2.93 20.77 18.51
CA LYS A 44 -4.37 20.88 18.19
C LYS A 44 -4.68 20.36 16.80
N SER A 45 -5.78 19.64 16.66
CA SER A 45 -6.31 19.16 15.38
C SER A 45 -7.71 19.72 15.12
N SER A 46 -8.11 19.76 13.85
CA SER A 46 -9.43 20.22 13.45
C SER A 46 -10.41 19.06 13.35
N LEU A 47 -11.62 19.24 13.88
CA LEU A 47 -12.75 18.33 13.70
C LEU A 47 -13.44 18.60 12.34
N PHE A 48 -14.37 17.74 11.92
CA PHE A 48 -15.07 17.86 10.63
C PHE A 48 -15.83 19.19 10.45
N ASN A 49 -16.21 19.85 11.55
CA ASN A 49 -16.86 21.16 11.58
C ASN A 49 -15.84 22.33 11.61
N ASN A 50 -14.57 22.08 11.33
CA ASN A 50 -13.44 23.01 11.40
C ASN A 50 -13.06 23.50 12.81
N GLU A 51 -13.70 22.98 13.86
CA GLU A 51 -13.35 23.34 15.23
C GLU A 51 -11.98 22.76 15.62
N ARG A 52 -11.11 23.58 16.23
CA ARG A 52 -9.77 23.17 16.65
C ARG A 52 -9.74 22.80 18.13
N ARG A 53 -9.51 21.52 18.43
CA ARG A 53 -9.34 21.03 19.80
C ARG A 53 -7.99 20.36 20.01
N TRP A 54 -7.62 20.19 21.27
CA TRP A 54 -6.41 19.47 21.64
C TRP A 54 -6.54 17.97 21.34
N LYS A 55 -5.44 17.31 20.97
CA LYS A 55 -5.45 15.88 20.59
C LYS A 55 -5.79 14.93 21.74
N ASP A 56 -5.66 15.38 22.98
CA ASP A 56 -6.03 14.68 24.21
C ASP A 56 -7.53 14.83 24.57
N ASP A 57 -8.32 15.58 23.81
CA ASP A 57 -9.77 15.64 23.95
C ASP A 57 -10.41 14.26 23.67
N ASP A 58 -11.40 13.88 24.46
CA ASP A 58 -12.16 12.63 24.36
C ASP A 58 -12.66 12.33 22.94
N ARG A 59 -12.99 13.36 22.16
CA ARG A 59 -13.44 13.21 20.76
C ARG A 59 -12.33 12.67 19.88
N PHE A 60 -11.11 13.19 20.02
CA PHE A 60 -9.96 12.72 19.27
C PHE A 60 -9.49 11.34 19.78
N MET A 61 -9.63 11.07 21.07
CA MET A 61 -9.38 9.73 21.62
C MET A 61 -10.34 8.68 21.04
N ALA A 62 -11.65 8.96 21.01
CA ALA A 62 -12.64 8.04 20.43
C ALA A 62 -12.43 7.82 18.92
N LEU A 63 -12.12 8.89 18.18
CA LEU A 63 -11.80 8.80 16.75
C LEU A 63 -10.53 7.98 16.52
N GLY A 64 -9.47 8.23 17.31
CA GLY A 64 -8.21 7.49 17.25
C GLY A 64 -8.40 5.99 17.51
N ASN A 65 -9.12 5.64 18.59
CA ASN A 65 -9.41 4.24 18.92
C ASN A 65 -10.20 3.52 17.81
N THR A 66 -11.14 4.23 17.17
CA THR A 66 -11.90 3.68 16.05
C THR A 66 -11.00 3.43 14.82
N ASP A 67 -10.09 4.37 14.52
CA ASP A 67 -9.12 4.23 13.43
C ASP A 67 -8.16 3.07 13.67
N GLU A 68 -7.67 2.91 14.90
CA GLU A 68 -6.82 1.78 15.31
C GLU A 68 -7.54 0.44 15.16
N LEU A 69 -8.79 0.33 15.65
CA LEU A 69 -9.60 -0.87 15.48
C LEU A 69 -9.80 -1.21 14.00
N SER A 70 -10.10 -0.21 13.16
CA SER A 70 -10.31 -0.43 11.73
C SER A 70 -9.04 -0.94 11.03
N SER A 71 -7.87 -0.47 11.45
CA SER A 71 -6.57 -0.92 10.95
C SER A 71 -6.28 -2.37 11.34
N LEU A 72 -6.63 -2.77 12.56
CA LEU A 72 -6.51 -4.16 13.03
C LEU A 72 -7.45 -5.10 12.27
N LEU A 73 -8.68 -4.67 12.01
CA LEU A 73 -9.63 -5.43 11.20
C LEU A 73 -9.13 -5.58 9.76
N GLY A 74 -8.60 -4.51 9.16
CA GLY A 74 -8.00 -4.56 7.83
C GLY A 74 -6.82 -5.52 7.76
N SER A 75 -5.95 -5.51 8.78
CA SER A 75 -4.84 -6.47 8.89
C SER A 75 -5.33 -7.91 8.96
N THR A 76 -6.34 -8.17 9.79
CA THR A 76 -6.94 -9.51 9.97
C THR A 76 -7.62 -9.99 8.70
N ALA A 77 -8.39 -9.14 8.03
CA ALA A 77 -9.08 -9.46 6.78
C ALA A 77 -8.12 -9.68 5.60
N SER A 78 -6.98 -8.98 5.59
CA SER A 78 -5.95 -9.18 4.57
C SER A 78 -5.19 -10.51 4.73
N ARG A 79 -5.25 -11.12 5.91
CA ARG A 79 -4.59 -12.39 6.19
C ARG A 79 -5.38 -13.52 5.52
N PRO A 80 -4.74 -14.38 4.72
CA PRO A 80 -5.43 -15.55 4.19
C PRO A 80 -5.98 -16.40 5.35
N PRO A 81 -7.13 -17.05 5.16
CA PRO A 81 -7.70 -17.92 6.18
C PRO A 81 -6.67 -18.96 6.62
N GLY A 82 -6.61 -19.23 7.92
CA GLY A 82 -5.74 -20.27 8.46
C GLY A 82 -6.12 -21.63 7.89
N LYS A 83 -5.18 -22.58 7.83
CA LYS A 83 -5.42 -23.95 7.33
C LYS A 83 -6.65 -24.61 8.00
N SER A 84 -6.94 -24.32 9.26
CA SER A 84 -8.13 -24.81 9.98
C SER A 84 -9.45 -24.35 9.36
N ALA A 85 -9.51 -23.12 8.83
CA ALA A 85 -10.70 -22.60 8.14
C ALA A 85 -10.87 -23.15 6.72
N LEU A 86 -9.81 -23.68 6.11
CA LEU A 86 -9.84 -24.28 4.77
C LEU A 86 -10.17 -25.78 4.79
N TYR A 87 -9.82 -26.48 5.87
CA TYR A 87 -9.97 -27.94 5.97
C TYR A 87 -11.12 -28.39 6.86
N GLY A 88 -11.99 -27.50 7.36
CA GLY A 88 -13.23 -27.84 8.06
C GLY A 88 -13.07 -29.00 9.03
N THR A 89 -12.36 -28.78 10.13
CA THR A 89 -12.32 -29.76 11.22
C THR A 89 -13.46 -29.43 12.16
N ASP A 90 -14.49 -30.27 12.11
CA ASP A 90 -15.50 -30.42 13.16
C ASP A 90 -14.84 -30.91 14.46
#